data_AF-A0A535U5H7-F1
#
_entry.id   AF-A0A535U5H7-F1
#
_cell.length_a   1.000
_cell.length_b   1.000
_cell.length_c   1.000
_cell.angle_alpha   90.00
_cell.angle_beta   90.00
_cell.angle_gamma   90.00
#
_symmetry.space_group_name_H-M   'P 1'
#
loop_
_entity.id
_entity.type
_entity.pdbx_description
1 polymer ?
#
loop_
_entity_poly.entity_id
_entity_poly.type
_entity_poly.pdbx_seq_one_letter_code
_entity_poly.pdbx_strand_id
1 'polypeptide(L)'
;MHHVARAMNSPAHAALAAVLGALLPTGVAAHPYLVSAEPAAGSTLPATPEQITIFYTESLDAPYCSAVLVAPDGTERSAPVGASGTRLTVSPPALRPGTWVLRWTVVGEDGHRVVGDFSFNVQRATDNPAAPAAAAAAAGYASTSDVSPPELVGRALLAVLTVLLCGLLVLGFAVLPADPDARSVAGRRLALLRTGVWALQVAVAAGLAGVLVAEYGASALLSSL
;
A
#
# COMPACT_ATOMS: atom_id res chain seq x y z
N MET A 1 -34.83 -41.91 -18.94
CA MET A 1 -34.46 -41.13 -17.73
C MET A 1 -32.95 -40.80 -17.72
N HIS A 2 -32.42 -40.07 -18.72
CA HIS A 2 -30.96 -39.82 -18.82
C HIS A 2 -30.54 -38.38 -19.20
N HIS A 3 -31.38 -37.36 -18.99
CA HIS A 3 -31.04 -35.98 -19.38
C HIS A 3 -30.57 -35.04 -18.26
N VAL A 4 -30.50 -35.49 -17.00
CA VAL A 4 -30.27 -34.59 -15.86
C VAL A 4 -28.78 -34.37 -15.51
N ALA A 5 -27.84 -35.12 -16.07
CA ALA A 5 -26.45 -35.12 -15.60
C ALA A 5 -25.44 -34.29 -16.43
N ARG A 6 -25.87 -33.28 -17.21
CA ARG A 6 -24.94 -32.50 -18.08
C ARG A 6 -25.06 -30.99 -17.93
N ALA A 7 -25.27 -30.48 -16.72
CA ALA A 7 -25.41 -29.04 -16.48
C ALA A 7 -24.23 -28.37 -15.74
N MET A 8 -23.22 -29.12 -15.29
CA MET A 8 -22.21 -28.57 -14.36
C MET A 8 -20.86 -28.19 -14.98
N ASN A 9 -20.64 -28.41 -16.28
CA ASN A 9 -19.36 -28.10 -16.95
C ASN A 9 -19.52 -27.12 -18.12
N SER A 10 -20.36 -26.08 -17.99
CA SER A 10 -20.37 -25.04 -19.02
C SER A 10 -19.08 -24.21 -18.91
N PRO A 11 -18.41 -23.87 -20.03
CA PRO A 11 -17.17 -23.10 -20.04
C PRO A 11 -17.31 -21.72 -19.37
N ALA A 12 -18.55 -21.24 -19.21
CA ALA A 12 -18.88 -20.04 -18.47
C ALA A 12 -18.53 -20.10 -16.96
N HIS A 13 -18.69 -21.26 -16.31
CA HIS A 13 -18.32 -21.41 -14.89
C HIS A 13 -16.80 -21.39 -14.71
N ALA A 14 -16.05 -22.00 -15.64
CA ALA A 14 -14.59 -21.98 -15.65
C ALA A 14 -14.05 -20.56 -15.93
N ALA A 15 -14.66 -19.82 -16.87
CA ALA A 15 -14.31 -18.43 -17.14
C ALA A 15 -14.61 -17.51 -15.94
N LEU A 16 -15.75 -17.71 -15.25
CA LEU A 16 -16.11 -16.94 -14.07
C LEU A 16 -15.17 -17.22 -12.89
N ALA A 17 -14.81 -18.49 -12.65
CA ALA A 17 -13.82 -18.85 -11.64
C ALA A 17 -12.42 -18.29 -11.95
N ALA A 18 -12.03 -18.22 -13.23
CA ALA A 18 -10.77 -17.61 -13.64
C ALA A 18 -10.76 -16.08 -13.45
N VAL A 19 -11.87 -15.40 -13.75
CA VAL A 19 -12.01 -13.94 -13.52
C VAL A 19 -12.04 -13.62 -12.03
N LEU A 20 -12.82 -14.36 -11.22
CA LEU A 20 -12.82 -14.20 -9.76
C LEU A 20 -11.45 -14.55 -9.15
N GLY A 21 -10.76 -15.55 -9.73
CA GLY A 21 -9.38 -15.91 -9.42
C GLY A 21 -8.39 -14.77 -9.66
N ALA A 22 -8.54 -14.04 -10.76
CA ALA A 22 -7.72 -12.88 -11.10
C ALA A 22 -8.07 -11.61 -10.29
N LEU A 23 -9.25 -11.57 -9.65
CA LEU A 23 -9.65 -10.50 -8.75
C LEU A 23 -9.28 -10.76 -7.29
N LEU A 24 -8.66 -11.89 -6.94
CA LEU A 24 -8.08 -12.04 -5.61
C LEU A 24 -6.99 -10.97 -5.46
N PRO A 25 -7.04 -10.16 -4.38
CA PRO A 25 -6.00 -9.19 -4.13
C PRO A 25 -4.70 -9.95 -3.91
N THR A 26 -3.85 -9.98 -4.93
CA THR A 26 -2.44 -10.31 -4.76
C THR A 26 -1.89 -9.17 -3.92
N GLY A 27 -1.60 -9.43 -2.65
CA GLY A 27 -0.99 -8.45 -1.77
C GLY A 27 0.36 -8.03 -2.33
N VAL A 28 0.37 -7.02 -3.20
CA VAL A 28 1.56 -6.27 -3.53
C VAL A 28 1.80 -5.43 -2.29
N ALA A 29 2.78 -5.83 -1.49
CA ALA A 29 3.30 -5.03 -0.40
C ALA A 29 3.97 -3.80 -1.03
N ALA A 30 3.15 -2.81 -1.38
CA ALA A 30 3.60 -1.59 -2.01
C ALA A 30 4.29 -0.65 -1.01
N HIS A 31 4.00 -0.79 0.29
CA HIS A 31 4.48 0.14 1.32
C HIS A 31 5.90 -0.16 1.82
N PRO A 32 6.63 0.87 2.30
CA PRO A 32 8.00 0.68 2.77
C PRO A 32 7.98 0.23 4.21
N TYR A 33 8.09 -1.08 4.41
CA TYR A 33 8.21 -1.67 5.73
C TYR A 33 9.66 -1.66 6.19
N LEU A 34 9.88 -1.19 7.42
CA LEU A 34 11.19 -1.25 8.05
C LEU A 34 11.57 -2.71 8.32
N VAL A 35 12.75 -3.11 7.84
CA VAL A 35 13.32 -4.45 8.01
C VAL A 35 14.26 -4.48 9.22
N SER A 36 15.17 -3.50 9.30
CA SER A 36 16.15 -3.38 10.38
C SER A 36 16.77 -1.99 10.41
N ALA A 37 17.46 -1.65 11.50
CA ALA A 37 18.33 -0.49 11.56
C ALA A 37 19.67 -0.82 12.23
N GLU A 38 20.71 -0.13 11.80
CA GLU A 38 22.06 -0.16 12.35
C GLU A 38 22.49 1.26 12.69
N PRO A 39 22.79 1.59 13.95
CA PRO A 39 22.72 0.75 15.13
C PRO A 39 21.28 0.32 15.48
N ALA A 40 21.16 -0.83 16.15
CA ALA A 40 19.88 -1.36 16.59
C ALA A 40 19.22 -0.42 17.61
N ALA A 41 17.89 -0.43 17.63
CA ALA A 41 17.12 0.32 18.61
C ALA A 41 17.46 -0.08 20.06
N GLY A 42 17.52 0.91 20.94
CA GLY A 42 17.90 0.76 22.35
C GLY A 42 19.39 0.47 22.59
N SER A 43 20.21 0.37 21.53
CA SER A 43 21.64 0.07 21.69
C SER A 43 22.39 1.19 22.42
N THR A 44 23.43 0.79 23.16
CA THR A 44 24.37 1.72 23.80
C THR A 44 25.69 1.68 23.07
N LEU A 45 26.05 2.79 22.45
CA LEU A 45 27.23 2.94 21.61
C LEU A 45 28.36 3.57 22.41
N PRO A 46 29.63 3.17 22.19
CA PRO A 46 30.77 3.77 22.89
C PRO A 46 31.07 5.22 22.45
N ALA A 47 30.60 5.62 21.27
CA ALA A 47 30.79 6.94 20.68
C ALA A 47 29.66 7.27 19.70
N THR A 48 29.70 8.47 19.11
CA THR A 48 28.81 8.83 17.99
C THR A 48 29.01 7.84 16.84
N PRO A 49 27.94 7.23 16.30
CA PRO A 49 28.07 6.38 15.12
C PRO A 49 28.42 7.25 13.90
N GLU A 50 29.29 6.77 13.01
CA GLU A 50 29.60 7.49 11.76
C GLU A 50 28.36 7.65 10.88
N GLN A 51 27.47 6.66 10.93
CA GLN A 51 26.25 6.58 10.15
C GLN A 51 25.19 5.77 10.88
N ILE A 52 23.93 6.15 10.70
CA ILE A 52 22.77 5.33 11.05
C ILE A 52 22.11 4.88 9.74
N THR A 53 21.89 3.58 9.58
CA THR A 53 21.33 2.98 8.38
C THR A 53 20.02 2.28 8.71
N ILE A 54 18.97 2.55 7.96
CA ILE A 54 17.65 1.92 8.10
C ILE A 54 17.34 1.21 6.79
N PHE A 55 16.95 -0.05 6.89
CA PHE A 55 16.66 -0.93 5.76
C PHE A 55 15.16 -1.11 5.58
N TYR A 56 14.71 -1.08 4.33
CA TYR A 56 13.32 -1.19 3.93
C TYR A 56 13.08 -2.36 2.98
N THR A 57 11.80 -2.72 2.82
CA THR A 57 11.36 -3.75 1.86
C THR A 57 11.31 -3.27 0.41
N GLU A 58 11.28 -1.95 0.17
CA GLU A 58 11.23 -1.35 -1.16
C GLU A 58 12.20 -0.18 -1.30
N SER A 59 12.35 0.31 -2.53
CA SER A 59 13.17 1.47 -2.85
C SER A 59 12.55 2.76 -2.30
N LEU A 60 13.41 3.71 -1.93
CA LEU A 60 13.01 4.99 -1.37
C LEU A 60 13.18 6.13 -2.37
N ASP A 61 12.25 7.07 -2.34
CA ASP A 61 12.32 8.32 -3.09
C ASP A 61 13.13 9.37 -2.29
N ALA A 62 14.41 9.51 -2.65
CA ALA A 62 15.40 10.22 -1.85
C ALA A 62 15.10 11.70 -1.55
N PRO A 63 14.58 12.52 -2.49
CA PRO A 63 14.26 13.92 -2.24
C PRO A 63 13.18 14.15 -1.18
N TYR A 64 12.34 13.15 -0.89
CA TYR A 64 11.23 13.27 0.06
C TYR A 64 11.49 12.60 1.41
N CYS A 65 12.70 12.03 1.59
CA CYS A 65 13.15 11.45 2.85
C CYS A 65 13.78 12.51 3.76
N SER A 66 13.59 12.39 5.07
CA SER A 66 14.16 13.31 6.06
C SER A 66 14.39 12.64 7.41
N ALA A 67 15.28 13.22 8.22
CA ALA A 67 15.54 12.76 9.58
C ALA A 67 15.77 13.92 10.55
N VAL A 68 15.37 13.70 11.80
CA VAL A 68 15.53 14.60 12.94
C VAL A 68 16.10 13.80 14.10
N LEU A 69 17.12 14.35 14.74
CA LEU A 69 17.68 13.84 15.98
C LEU A 69 17.15 14.68 17.15
N VAL A 70 16.63 14.00 18.16
CA VAL A 70 16.22 14.62 19.43
C VAL A 70 17.28 14.31 20.47
N ALA A 71 17.90 15.37 20.99
CA ALA A 71 18.95 15.30 21.97
C ALA A 71 18.42 14.92 23.37
N PRO A 72 19.30 14.51 24.31
CA PRO A 72 18.90 14.18 25.69
C PRO A 72 18.12 15.26 26.43
N ASP A 73 18.28 16.53 26.06
CA ASP A 73 17.54 17.66 26.65
C ASP A 73 16.21 17.96 25.92
N GLY A 74 15.82 17.14 24.94
CA GLY A 74 14.63 17.33 24.11
C GLY A 74 14.84 18.26 22.92
N THR A 75 16.04 18.82 22.72
CA THR A 75 16.30 19.70 21.57
C THR A 75 16.31 18.91 20.27
N GLU A 76 15.52 19.34 19.29
CA GLU A 76 15.48 18.73 17.96
C GLU A 76 16.47 19.38 16.99
N ARG A 77 17.07 18.57 16.11
CA ARG A 77 17.94 19.03 15.04
C ARG A 77 17.79 18.14 13.80
N SER A 78 17.58 18.74 12.64
CA SER A 78 17.62 18.00 11.37
C SER A 78 18.96 17.32 11.16
N ALA A 79 18.94 16.08 10.70
CA ALA A 79 20.13 15.32 10.36
C ALA A 79 20.19 15.13 8.83
N PRO A 80 21.37 15.31 8.20
CA PRO A 80 21.55 14.98 6.80
C PRO A 80 21.18 13.53 6.51
N VAL A 81 20.44 13.32 5.42
CA VAL A 81 20.05 12.00 4.95
C VAL A 81 20.54 11.74 3.53
N GLY A 82 20.80 10.47 3.23
CA GLY A 82 20.91 9.94 1.88
C GLY A 82 19.99 8.74 1.75
N ALA A 83 19.37 8.55 0.60
CA ALA A 83 18.57 7.37 0.32
C ALA A 83 19.01 6.76 -1.02
N SER A 84 19.13 5.43 -1.05
CA SER A 84 19.56 4.69 -2.23
C SER A 84 19.00 3.28 -2.20
N GLY A 85 18.24 2.92 -3.24
CA GLY A 85 17.48 1.67 -3.23
C GLY A 85 16.66 1.56 -1.95
N THR A 86 16.78 0.44 -1.25
CA THR A 86 16.00 0.16 -0.03
C THR A 86 16.63 0.67 1.26
N ARG A 87 17.58 1.61 1.18
CA ARG A 87 18.36 2.07 2.32
C ARG A 87 18.19 3.56 2.56
N LEU A 88 17.80 3.92 3.77
CA LEU A 88 17.94 5.27 4.32
C LEU A 88 19.22 5.34 5.15
N THR A 89 20.02 6.37 4.90
CA THR A 89 21.28 6.68 5.57
C THR A 89 21.13 8.03 6.27
N VAL A 90 21.48 8.10 7.54
CA VAL A 90 21.51 9.34 8.32
C VAL A 90 22.93 9.57 8.82
N SER A 91 23.46 10.77 8.59
CA SER A 91 24.79 11.17 9.04
C SER A 91 24.67 12.09 10.25
N PRO A 92 24.75 11.56 11.50
CA PRO A 92 24.64 12.38 12.68
C PRO A 92 25.86 13.30 12.84
N PRO A 93 25.69 14.53 13.37
CA PRO A 93 26.83 15.32 13.84
C PRO A 93 27.44 14.66 15.10
N ALA A 94 28.54 15.21 15.62
CA ALA A 94 29.08 14.78 16.91
C ALA A 94 28.00 14.87 18.01
N LEU A 95 27.72 13.73 18.65
CA LEU A 95 26.70 13.59 19.68
C LEU A 95 27.34 13.56 21.06
N ARG A 96 26.79 14.34 21.98
CA ARG A 96 27.15 14.27 23.40
C ARG A 96 26.63 12.98 24.05
N PRO A 97 27.21 12.54 25.18
CA PRO A 97 26.71 11.39 25.92
C PRO A 97 25.25 11.55 26.37
N GLY A 98 24.46 10.48 26.25
CA GLY A 98 23.05 10.41 26.67
C GLY A 98 22.15 9.65 25.70
N THR A 99 20.86 9.63 26.01
CA THR A 99 19.81 9.02 25.17
C THR A 99 19.37 9.97 24.06
N TRP A 100 19.48 9.50 22.82
CA TRP A 100 19.04 10.19 21.61
C TRP A 100 17.84 9.48 21.00
N VAL A 101 16.97 10.23 20.34
CA VAL A 101 15.88 9.68 19.51
C VAL A 101 16.13 10.07 18.06
N LEU A 102 16.13 9.09 17.18
CA LEU A 102 16.07 9.33 15.75
C LEU A 102 14.61 9.25 15.32
N ARG A 103 14.11 10.33 14.71
CA ARG A 103 12.82 10.37 14.03
C ARG A 103 13.11 10.55 12.55
N TRP A 104 12.42 9.83 11.69
CA TRP A 104 12.64 9.96 10.26
C TRP A 104 11.34 9.76 9.49
N THR A 105 11.36 10.23 8.26
CA THR A 105 10.28 10.06 7.31
C THR A 105 10.87 9.54 6.02
N VAL A 106 10.29 8.48 5.48
CA VAL A 106 10.60 7.97 4.14
C VAL A 106 9.37 8.05 3.25
N VAL A 107 9.61 8.10 1.95
CA VAL A 107 8.60 7.91 0.92
C VAL A 107 9.06 6.74 0.05
N GLY A 108 8.21 5.73 -0.09
CA GLY A 108 8.46 4.58 -0.96
C GLY A 108 8.31 4.95 -2.43
N GLU A 109 8.71 4.04 -3.32
CA GLU A 109 8.47 4.20 -4.76
C GLU A 109 6.97 4.15 -5.08
N ASP A 110 6.18 3.56 -4.18
CA ASP A 110 4.71 3.61 -4.19
C ASP A 110 4.10 4.97 -3.83
N GLY A 111 4.93 5.96 -3.45
CA GLY A 111 4.53 7.31 -3.06
C GLY A 111 3.98 7.44 -1.64
N HIS A 112 3.89 6.35 -0.86
CA HIS A 112 3.39 6.42 0.50
C HIS A 112 4.47 6.87 1.47
N ARG A 113 4.08 7.81 2.34
CA ARG A 113 4.91 8.30 3.42
C ARG A 113 4.82 7.36 4.62
N VAL A 114 5.97 6.95 5.13
CA VAL A 114 6.11 6.22 6.39
C VAL A 114 6.99 7.04 7.32
N VAL A 115 6.47 7.27 8.52
CA VAL A 115 7.22 7.91 9.62
C VAL A 115 7.66 6.82 10.56
N GLY A 116 8.90 6.92 11.07
CA GLY A 116 9.35 6.06 12.14
C GLY A 116 10.24 6.77 13.16
N ASP A 117 10.37 6.14 14.32
CA ASP A 117 11.25 6.59 15.39
C ASP A 117 11.83 5.43 16.22
N PHE A 118 13.03 5.64 16.75
CA PHE A 118 13.63 4.80 17.78
C PHE A 118 14.67 5.56 18.59
N SER A 119 14.96 5.08 19.81
CA SER A 119 15.98 5.65 20.69
C SER A 119 17.28 4.84 20.69
N PHE A 120 18.43 5.48 20.86
CA PHE A 120 19.73 4.85 21.11
C PHE A 120 20.55 5.68 22.09
N ASN A 121 21.55 5.08 22.74
CA ASN A 121 22.35 5.74 23.78
C ASN A 121 23.78 5.95 23.28
N VAL A 122 24.34 7.13 23.53
CA VAL A 122 25.76 7.42 23.32
C VAL A 122 26.46 7.42 24.68
N GLN A 123 27.40 6.50 24.87
CA GLN A 123 28.18 6.19 26.09
C GLN A 123 27.36 5.73 27.30
N ARG A 124 26.21 6.36 27.57
CA ARG A 124 25.32 6.03 28.68
C ARG A 124 23.88 6.41 28.34
N ALA A 125 22.93 5.70 28.94
CA ALA A 125 21.54 6.13 28.93
C ALA A 125 21.33 7.31 29.88
N THR A 126 20.43 8.21 29.50
CA THR A 126 19.88 9.29 30.32
C THR A 126 18.37 9.36 30.13
N ASP A 127 17.70 10.20 30.90
CA ASP A 127 16.32 10.55 30.57
C ASP A 127 16.28 11.32 29.25
N ASN A 128 15.26 11.06 28.44
CA ASN A 128 14.91 11.86 27.26
C ASN A 128 13.38 11.88 27.17
N PRO A 129 12.74 13.06 27.23
CA PRO A 129 11.28 13.17 27.24
C PRO A 129 10.62 12.71 25.93
N ALA A 130 11.37 12.66 24.83
CA ALA A 130 10.89 12.21 23.53
C ALA A 130 11.14 10.71 23.29
N ALA A 131 11.79 10.00 24.22
CA ALA A 131 12.04 8.57 24.05
C ALA A 131 10.72 7.79 24.01
N PRO A 132 10.55 6.85 23.05
CA PRO A 132 9.38 5.98 23.01
C PRO A 132 9.18 5.26 24.35
N ALA A 133 7.92 5.06 24.76
CA ALA A 133 7.62 4.30 25.97
C ALA A 133 8.30 2.92 25.91
N ALA A 134 8.75 2.39 27.07
CA ALA A 134 9.58 1.18 27.14
C ALA A 134 9.02 -0.05 26.39
N ALA A 135 7.69 -0.16 26.26
CA ALA A 135 7.03 -1.21 25.47
C ALA A 135 7.18 -1.03 23.95
N ALA A 136 7.16 0.21 23.44
CA ALA A 136 7.42 0.53 22.04
C ALA A 136 8.92 0.44 21.71
N ALA A 137 9.78 0.82 22.65
CA ALA A 137 11.23 0.61 22.53
C ALA A 137 11.59 -0.89 22.43
N ALA A 138 10.84 -1.77 23.11
CA ALA A 138 11.01 -3.22 23.01
C ALA A 138 10.56 -3.81 21.65
N ALA A 139 9.67 -3.13 20.92
CA ALA A 139 9.26 -3.48 19.56
C ALA A 139 10.26 -3.00 18.49
N GLY A 140 11.31 -2.28 18.89
CA GLY A 140 12.40 -1.82 18.04
C GLY A 140 12.08 -0.55 17.27
N TYR A 141 10.88 -0.39 16.72
CA TYR A 141 10.51 0.74 15.86
C TYR A 141 9.00 1.01 15.93
N ALA A 142 8.58 2.26 16.04
CA ALA A 142 7.21 2.61 15.66
C ALA A 142 7.19 2.99 14.18
N SER A 143 6.21 2.53 13.42
CA SER A 143 5.99 2.96 12.04
C SER A 143 4.51 3.21 11.81
N THR A 144 4.19 4.40 11.30
CA THR A 144 2.82 4.76 10.94
C THR A 144 2.81 5.24 9.48
N SER A 145 1.93 4.64 8.68
CA SER A 145 1.60 5.12 7.34
C SER A 145 0.62 6.29 7.44
N ASP A 146 0.92 7.42 6.79
CA ASP A 146 0.03 8.58 6.72
C ASP A 146 -1.13 8.34 5.74
N VAL A 147 -2.06 7.45 6.09
CA VAL A 147 -3.30 7.29 5.31
C VAL A 147 -4.37 8.20 5.93
N SER A 148 -4.81 9.20 5.19
CA SER A 148 -5.82 10.14 5.69
C SER A 148 -7.22 9.47 5.78
N PRO A 149 -8.08 9.86 6.75
CA PRO A 149 -9.45 9.34 6.82
C PRO A 149 -10.26 9.40 5.51
N PRO A 150 -10.24 10.51 4.71
CA PRO A 150 -10.99 10.54 3.45
C PRO A 150 -10.42 9.57 2.41
N GLU A 151 -9.12 9.33 2.41
CA GLU A 151 -8.46 8.40 1.51
C GLU A 151 -8.80 6.94 1.85
N LEU A 152 -8.86 6.61 3.15
CA LEU A 152 -9.36 5.32 3.61
C LEU A 152 -10.81 5.09 3.18
N VAL A 153 -11.67 6.11 3.33
CA VAL A 153 -13.07 6.06 2.89
C VAL A 153 -13.16 5.89 1.37
N GLY A 154 -12.36 6.63 0.60
CA GLY A 154 -12.30 6.49 -0.86
C GLY A 154 -11.92 5.07 -1.30
N ARG A 155 -10.87 4.50 -0.69
CA ARG A 155 -10.42 3.12 -0.96
C ARG A 155 -11.51 2.10 -0.59
N ALA A 156 -12.17 2.27 0.56
CA ALA A 156 -13.26 1.40 0.98
C ALA A 156 -14.46 1.45 0.03
N LEU A 157 -14.86 2.66 -0.40
CA LEU A 157 -15.97 2.85 -1.34
C LEU A 157 -15.67 2.24 -2.71
N LEU A 158 -14.45 2.44 -3.23
CA LEU A 158 -14.02 1.84 -4.49
C LEU A 158 -14.03 0.30 -4.41
N ALA A 159 -13.55 -0.27 -3.31
CA ALA A 159 -13.57 -1.72 -3.09
C ALA A 159 -15.00 -2.27 -3.04
N VAL A 160 -15.90 -1.62 -2.29
CA VAL A 160 -17.31 -1.99 -2.21
C VAL A 160 -18.00 -1.90 -3.58
N LEU A 161 -17.78 -0.81 -4.32
CA LEU A 161 -18.32 -0.63 -5.67
C LEU A 161 -17.85 -1.74 -6.62
N THR A 162 -16.58 -2.11 -6.55
CA THR A 162 -16.01 -3.19 -7.36
C THR A 162 -16.69 -4.52 -7.07
N VAL A 163 -16.84 -4.88 -5.78
CA VAL A 163 -17.53 -6.11 -5.37
C VAL A 163 -19.00 -6.11 -5.83
N LEU A 164 -19.70 -4.98 -5.70
CA LEU A 164 -21.08 -4.85 -6.15
C LEU A 164 -21.22 -5.00 -7.68
N LEU A 165 -20.30 -4.42 -8.46
CA LEU A 165 -20.29 -4.55 -9.91
C LEU A 165 -20.07 -6.00 -10.34
N CYS A 166 -19.09 -6.69 -9.73
CA CYS A 166 -18.84 -8.11 -9.98
C CYS A 166 -20.04 -8.98 -9.59
N GLY A 167 -20.69 -8.69 -8.46
CA GLY A 167 -21.92 -9.38 -8.03
C GLY A 167 -23.08 -9.21 -9.02
N LEU A 168 -23.26 -8.01 -9.57
CA LEU A 168 -24.27 -7.74 -10.60
C LEU A 168 -23.97 -8.46 -11.93
N LEU A 169 -22.70 -8.57 -12.31
CA LEU A 169 -22.27 -9.35 -13.49
C LEU A 169 -22.59 -10.84 -13.33
N VAL A 170 -22.40 -11.41 -12.13
CA VAL A 170 -22.74 -12.81 -11.82
C VAL A 170 -24.26 -13.03 -11.80
N LEU A 171 -25.00 -12.12 -11.15
CA LEU A 171 -26.45 -12.23 -11.04
C LEU A 171 -27.14 -12.08 -12.40
N GLY A 172 -26.64 -11.18 -13.26
CA GLY A 172 -27.11 -11.02 -14.64
C GLY A 172 -26.87 -12.24 -15.52
N PHE A 173 -25.87 -13.06 -15.21
CA PHE A 173 -25.57 -14.31 -15.90
C PHE A 173 -26.41 -15.49 -15.36
N ALA A 174 -26.72 -15.50 -14.05
CA ALA A 174 -27.40 -16.60 -13.38
C ALA A 174 -28.94 -16.55 -13.42
N VAL A 175 -29.54 -15.35 -13.48
CA VAL A 175 -31.00 -15.18 -13.27
C VAL A 175 -31.81 -15.15 -14.57
N LEU A 176 -31.19 -14.91 -15.73
CA LEU A 176 -31.92 -14.88 -17.01
C LEU A 176 -31.82 -16.23 -17.72
N PRO A 177 -32.89 -17.05 -17.78
CA PRO A 177 -32.89 -18.25 -18.58
C PRO A 177 -32.62 -17.89 -20.05
N ALA A 178 -31.74 -18.66 -20.70
CA ALA A 178 -31.26 -18.38 -22.06
C ALA A 178 -32.32 -18.50 -23.17
N ASP A 179 -33.60 -18.74 -22.83
CA ASP A 179 -34.62 -19.02 -23.84
C ASP A 179 -35.99 -18.45 -23.48
N PRO A 180 -36.43 -17.41 -24.22
CA PRO A 180 -37.83 -17.36 -24.63
C PRO A 180 -37.90 -17.00 -26.12
N ASP A 181 -37.80 -17.99 -27.00
CA ASP A 181 -37.99 -17.86 -28.45
C ASP A 181 -37.27 -16.64 -29.08
N ALA A 182 -36.00 -16.84 -29.46
CA ALA A 182 -35.14 -15.86 -30.13
C ALA A 182 -35.72 -15.23 -31.44
N ARG A 183 -36.87 -15.72 -31.90
CA ARG A 183 -37.61 -15.23 -33.07
C ARG A 183 -38.62 -14.12 -32.74
N SER A 184 -38.98 -13.93 -31.47
CA SER A 184 -39.92 -12.89 -31.05
C SER A 184 -39.26 -11.50 -31.00
N VAL A 185 -40.01 -10.46 -31.35
CA VAL A 185 -39.53 -9.06 -31.27
C VAL A 185 -39.15 -8.70 -29.82
N ALA A 186 -39.86 -9.26 -28.84
CA ALA A 186 -39.57 -9.10 -27.42
C ALA A 186 -38.23 -9.74 -27.03
N GLY A 187 -37.96 -10.97 -27.48
CA GLY A 187 -36.68 -11.65 -27.25
C GLY A 187 -35.49 -10.90 -27.87
N ARG A 188 -35.67 -10.35 -29.09
CA ARG A 188 -34.62 -9.57 -29.76
C ARG A 188 -34.35 -8.23 -29.05
N ARG A 189 -35.38 -7.57 -28.53
CA ARG A 189 -35.24 -6.33 -27.72
C ARG A 189 -34.53 -6.61 -26.39
N LEU A 190 -34.86 -7.70 -25.72
CA LEU A 190 -34.22 -8.11 -24.47
C LEU A 190 -32.74 -8.49 -24.70
N ALA A 191 -32.44 -9.17 -25.81
CA ALA A 191 -31.07 -9.49 -26.20
C ALA A 191 -30.22 -8.23 -26.48
N LEU A 192 -30.79 -7.22 -27.16
CA LEU A 192 -30.12 -5.95 -27.44
C LEU A 192 -29.89 -5.12 -26.18
N LEU A 193 -30.87 -5.06 -25.28
CA LEU A 193 -30.73 -4.44 -23.96
C LEU A 193 -29.62 -5.14 -23.15
N ARG A 194 -29.58 -6.48 -23.19
CA ARG A 194 -28.54 -7.27 -22.52
C ARG A 194 -27.14 -6.94 -23.05
N THR A 195 -26.96 -6.91 -24.37
CA THR A 195 -25.67 -6.56 -24.97
C THR A 195 -25.29 -5.10 -24.71
N GLY A 196 -26.26 -4.19 -24.67
CA GLY A 196 -26.04 -2.77 -24.37
C GLY A 196 -25.60 -2.53 -22.93
N VAL A 197 -26.24 -3.18 -21.96
CA VAL A 197 -25.83 -3.13 -20.54
C VAL A 197 -24.43 -3.73 -20.35
N TRP A 198 -24.12 -4.83 -21.05
CA TRP A 198 -22.78 -5.44 -21.05
C TRP A 198 -21.71 -4.49 -21.60
N ALA A 199 -21.95 -3.89 -22.77
CA ALA A 199 -21.02 -2.95 -23.38
C ALA A 199 -20.78 -1.73 -22.49
N LEU A 200 -21.83 -1.22 -21.83
CA LEU A 200 -21.73 -0.12 -20.87
C LEU A 200 -20.89 -0.51 -19.65
N GLN A 201 -21.08 -1.71 -19.10
CA GLN A 201 -20.32 -2.19 -17.95
C GLN A 201 -18.83 -2.41 -18.27
N VAL A 202 -18.51 -2.97 -19.44
CA VAL A 202 -17.12 -3.10 -19.91
C VAL A 202 -16.49 -1.72 -20.12
N ALA A 203 -17.23 -0.77 -20.68
CA ALA A 203 -16.74 0.61 -20.86
C ALA A 203 -16.46 1.30 -19.51
N VAL A 204 -17.32 1.10 -18.50
CA VAL A 204 -17.10 1.65 -17.15
C VAL A 204 -15.90 0.99 -16.48
N ALA A 205 -15.75 -0.34 -16.57
CA ALA A 205 -14.60 -1.05 -16.01
C ALA A 205 -13.28 -0.62 -16.68
N ALA A 206 -13.27 -0.48 -18.01
CA ALA A 206 -12.13 0.03 -18.75
C ALA A 206 -11.81 1.50 -18.40
N GLY A 207 -12.84 2.32 -18.18
CA GLY A 207 -12.67 3.71 -17.73
C GLY A 207 -12.06 3.81 -16.34
N LEU A 208 -12.54 3.01 -15.38
CA LEU A 208 -11.97 2.95 -14.03
C LEU A 208 -10.53 2.41 -14.03
N ALA A 209 -10.25 1.37 -14.82
CA ALA A 209 -8.89 0.88 -15.00
C ALA A 209 -7.98 1.95 -15.63
N GLY A 210 -8.49 2.73 -16.58
CA GLY A 210 -7.78 3.86 -17.19
C GLY A 210 -7.49 4.99 -16.20
N VAL A 211 -8.43 5.31 -15.29
CA VAL A 211 -8.22 6.29 -14.22
C VAL A 211 -7.12 5.83 -13.26
N LEU A 212 -7.13 4.55 -12.87
CA LEU A 212 -6.04 3.97 -12.08
C LEU A 212 -4.71 4.05 -12.87
N VAL A 213 -4.65 3.60 -14.13
CA VAL A 213 -3.41 3.71 -14.91
C VAL A 213 -2.95 5.17 -15.09
N ALA A 214 -3.86 6.14 -15.16
CA ALA A 214 -3.51 7.55 -15.25
C ALA A 214 -3.01 8.13 -13.91
N GLU A 215 -3.66 7.82 -12.78
CA GLU A 215 -3.24 8.26 -11.45
C GLU A 215 -1.89 7.62 -11.04
N TYR A 216 -1.67 6.36 -11.41
CA TYR A 216 -0.45 5.62 -11.10
C TYR A 216 0.64 5.73 -12.20
N GLY A 217 0.30 6.17 -13.41
CA GLY A 217 1.23 6.32 -14.54
C GLY A 217 1.66 7.77 -14.82
N ALA A 218 0.83 8.77 -14.49
CA ALA A 218 1.24 10.18 -14.58
C ALA A 218 2.31 10.53 -13.54
N SER A 219 2.30 9.86 -12.38
CA SER A 219 3.36 9.91 -11.37
C SER A 219 4.69 9.36 -11.90
N ALA A 220 4.69 8.29 -12.70
CA ALA A 220 5.88 7.70 -13.30
C ALA A 220 6.51 8.54 -14.44
N LEU A 221 5.71 9.37 -15.13
CA LEU A 221 6.21 10.26 -16.18
C LEU A 221 6.74 11.59 -15.63
N LEU A 222 6.15 12.12 -14.56
CA LEU A 222 6.64 13.35 -13.89
C LEU A 222 7.97 13.14 -13.15
N SER A 223 8.35 11.90 -12.81
CA SER A 223 9.65 11.54 -12.22
C SER A 223 10.76 11.30 -13.25
N SER A 224 10.47 11.44 -14.56
CA SER A 224 11.42 11.22 -15.67
C SER A 224 11.81 12.49 -16.43
N LEU A 225 11.36 13.66 -15.95
CA LEU A 225 11.71 15.01 -16.42
C LEU A 225 12.49 15.76 -15.32
#